data_AF-A0A834C982-F1
#
_entry.id   AF-A0A834C982-F1
#
_cell.length_a   1.000
_cell.length_b   1.000
_cell.length_c   1.000
_cell.angle_alpha   90.00
_cell.angle_beta   90.00
_cell.angle_gamma   90.00
#
_symmetry.space_group_name_H-M   'P 1'
#
loop_
_entity.id
_entity.type
_entity.pdbx_description
1 polymer ?
#
loop_
_entity_poly.entity_id
_entity_poly.type
_entity_poly.pdbx_seq_one_letter_code
_entity_poly.pdbx_strand_id
1 'polypeptide(L)'
;MRLTALLSMAAKAVTPKDYRYGTNRPWTVAAQRLNPPGKRRRKVFVEPLEAEDWSVVRGDLVEILAGKDKGKQGKVIQVFRHRNWVILQGLNTHFRFVGKSPGYRGTYIASEAPLLLRDIALVDPSDRKPTQVEWKYTEEGERVRVSVRTGRIIPKPVMERRDGIVPQQWKDGPKDTSPEDALEKTYVPSLKTLEEEVMEKLDIHEPRRHRTSYWY
;
A
#
# COMPACT_ATOMS: atom_id res chain seq x y z
N MET A 1 -1.67 -12.67 24.41
CA MET A 1 -2.62 -12.33 23.32
C MET A 1 -3.32 -13.62 22.88
N ARG A 2 -4.63 -13.61 22.60
CA ARG A 2 -5.35 -14.83 22.18
C ARG A 2 -4.94 -15.21 20.74
N LEU A 3 -4.66 -16.49 20.50
CA LEU A 3 -4.27 -17.07 19.19
C LEU A 3 -5.24 -16.69 18.05
N THR A 4 -6.52 -16.52 18.37
CA THR A 4 -7.56 -16.07 17.43
C THR A 4 -7.32 -14.65 16.89
N ALA A 5 -6.70 -13.76 17.68
CA ALA A 5 -6.36 -12.41 17.23
C ALA A 5 -5.20 -12.44 16.22
N LEU A 6 -4.18 -13.28 16.43
CA LEU A 6 -3.04 -13.44 15.51
C LEU A 6 -3.48 -14.06 14.17
N LEU A 7 -4.31 -15.10 14.21
CA LEU A 7 -4.89 -15.71 13.00
C LEU A 7 -5.77 -14.73 12.22
N SER A 8 -6.55 -13.89 12.91
CA SER A 8 -7.34 -12.84 12.27
C SER A 8 -6.49 -11.73 11.61
N MET A 9 -5.26 -11.53 12.07
CA MET A 9 -4.31 -10.61 11.45
C MET A 9 -3.63 -11.19 10.21
N ALA A 10 -3.49 -12.52 10.13
CA ALA A 10 -2.89 -13.22 9.00
C ALA A 10 -3.88 -13.53 7.86
N ALA A 11 -5.18 -13.60 8.15
CA ALA A 11 -6.21 -13.90 7.14
C ALA A 11 -6.39 -12.74 6.14
N LYS A 12 -6.41 -13.07 4.84
CA LYS A 12 -6.69 -12.10 3.77
C LYS A 12 -8.09 -11.54 3.95
N ALA A 13 -8.20 -10.22 4.02
CA ALA A 13 -9.50 -9.56 4.17
C ALA A 13 -10.36 -9.79 2.91
N VAL A 14 -11.49 -10.48 3.07
CA VAL A 14 -12.48 -10.66 1.99
C VAL A 14 -13.52 -9.55 2.10
N THR A 15 -13.57 -8.67 1.10
CA THR A 15 -14.56 -7.59 1.03
C THR A 15 -15.67 -7.94 0.02
N PRO A 16 -16.96 -7.70 0.34
CA PRO A 16 -18.06 -7.83 -0.61
C PRO A 16 -17.87 -6.93 -1.85
N LYS A 17 -18.50 -7.30 -2.98
CA LYS A 17 -18.45 -6.52 -4.24
C LYS A 17 -18.88 -5.06 -4.06
N ASP A 18 -19.91 -4.82 -3.24
CA ASP A 18 -20.45 -3.48 -2.97
C ASP A 18 -19.88 -2.84 -1.69
N TYR A 19 -18.67 -3.23 -1.29
CA TYR A 19 -18.03 -2.69 -0.09
C TYR A 19 -17.78 -1.18 -0.23
N ARG A 20 -18.29 -0.40 0.73
CA ARG A 20 -18.07 1.05 0.77
C ARG A 20 -16.75 1.36 1.49
N TYR A 21 -15.72 1.63 0.70
CA TYR A 21 -14.44 2.09 1.21
C TYR A 21 -14.56 3.41 1.98
N GLY A 22 -13.91 3.47 3.13
CA GLY A 22 -13.75 4.66 3.96
C GLY A 22 -12.27 4.95 4.21
N THR A 23 -11.99 5.75 5.22
CA THR A 23 -10.60 6.04 5.67
C THR A 23 -9.97 4.86 6.42
N ASN A 24 -10.79 4.03 7.05
CA ASN A 24 -10.33 2.84 7.78
C ASN A 24 -10.04 1.67 6.83
N ARG A 25 -8.96 0.92 7.11
CA ARG A 25 -8.62 -0.28 6.34
C ARG A 25 -9.69 -1.37 6.54
N PRO A 26 -10.06 -2.18 5.52
CA PRO A 26 -11.20 -3.08 5.58
C PRO A 26 -11.19 -4.13 6.71
N TRP A 27 -10.01 -4.61 7.10
CA TRP A 27 -9.87 -5.60 8.18
C TRP A 27 -9.90 -5.01 9.60
N THR A 28 -10.00 -3.69 9.73
CA THR A 28 -10.05 -3.06 11.06
C THR A 28 -11.42 -3.23 11.71
N VAL A 29 -11.46 -3.34 13.04
CA VAL A 29 -12.71 -3.39 13.81
C VAL A 29 -13.60 -2.16 13.54
N ALA A 30 -13.00 -0.99 13.34
CA ALA A 30 -13.73 0.23 12.98
C ALA A 30 -14.42 0.11 11.62
N ALA A 31 -13.74 -0.45 10.62
CA ALA A 31 -14.33 -0.70 9.30
C ALA A 31 -15.45 -1.74 9.36
N GLN A 32 -15.26 -2.84 10.11
CA GLN A 32 -16.29 -3.87 10.31
C GLN A 32 -17.54 -3.30 11.00
N ARG A 33 -17.38 -2.44 12.02
CA ARG A 33 -18.50 -1.75 12.67
C ARG A 33 -19.25 -0.81 11.73
N LEU A 34 -18.54 -0.10 10.85
CA LEU A 34 -19.16 0.79 9.87
C LEU A 34 -19.86 0.02 8.75
N ASN A 35 -19.27 -1.10 8.33
CA ASN A 35 -19.72 -1.94 7.23
C ASN A 35 -20.01 -3.37 7.73
N PRO A 36 -21.06 -3.57 8.55
CA PRO A 36 -21.44 -4.90 8.99
C PRO A 36 -21.95 -5.74 7.81
N PRO A 37 -21.76 -7.07 7.84
CA PRO A 37 -22.30 -7.97 6.81
C PRO A 37 -23.82 -7.76 6.61
N GLY A 38 -24.28 -7.85 5.36
CA GLY A 38 -25.70 -7.68 5.00
C GLY A 38 -26.18 -6.23 4.85
N LYS A 39 -25.41 -5.22 5.28
CA LYS A 39 -25.79 -3.80 5.13
C LYS A 39 -25.69 -3.35 3.67
N ARG A 40 -26.83 -3.22 3.00
CA ARG A 40 -26.92 -2.69 1.63
C ARG A 40 -26.90 -1.16 1.64
N ARG A 41 -26.12 -0.55 0.75
CA ARG A 41 -26.04 0.91 0.57
C ARG A 41 -26.02 1.21 -0.92
N ARG A 42 -26.42 2.43 -1.30
CA ARG A 42 -26.21 2.92 -2.68
C ARG A 42 -24.71 2.95 -2.98
N LYS A 43 -24.34 2.46 -4.16
CA LYS A 43 -22.97 2.49 -4.66
C LYS A 43 -22.52 3.93 -4.86
N VAL A 44 -21.29 4.24 -4.45
CA VAL A 44 -20.65 5.52 -4.75
C VAL A 44 -19.97 5.35 -6.10
N PHE A 45 -20.40 6.14 -7.09
CA PHE A 45 -19.73 6.19 -8.38
C PHE A 45 -18.46 7.02 -8.24
N VAL A 46 -17.37 6.47 -8.76
CA VAL A 46 -16.03 7.06 -8.74
C VAL A 46 -15.54 7.06 -10.18
N GLU A 47 -14.84 8.11 -10.58
CA GLU A 47 -14.22 8.13 -11.90
C GLU A 47 -13.23 6.99 -12.04
N PRO A 48 -13.34 6.19 -13.13
CA PRO A 48 -12.34 5.19 -13.43
C PRO A 48 -11.03 5.90 -13.77
N LEU A 49 -10.02 5.70 -12.93
CA LEU A 49 -8.66 6.12 -13.20
C LEU A 49 -7.79 4.88 -13.23
N GLU A 50 -7.03 4.72 -14.29
CA GLU A 50 -6.11 3.60 -14.40
C GLU A 50 -4.98 3.71 -13.39
N ALA A 51 -4.35 2.57 -13.12
CA ALA A 51 -3.32 2.51 -12.12
C ALA A 51 -2.09 3.37 -12.51
N GLU A 52 -1.89 3.53 -13.80
CA GLU A 52 -0.77 4.16 -14.44
C GLU A 52 -0.90 5.69 -14.53
N ASP A 53 -2.11 6.18 -14.75
CA ASP A 53 -2.38 7.62 -14.91
C ASP A 53 -2.41 8.36 -13.57
N TRP A 54 -2.46 7.62 -12.47
CA TRP A 54 -2.51 8.18 -11.13
C TRP A 54 -1.25 8.99 -10.78
N SER A 55 -1.39 10.31 -10.77
CA SER A 55 -0.26 11.24 -10.67
C SER A 55 0.28 11.46 -9.25
N VAL A 56 -0.53 11.32 -8.19
CA VAL A 56 -0.19 11.74 -6.82
C VAL A 56 0.20 10.56 -5.91
N VAL A 57 1.34 10.62 -5.26
CA VAL A 57 1.87 9.56 -4.41
C VAL A 57 2.00 10.04 -2.96
N ARG A 58 2.03 9.11 -2.01
CA ARG A 58 2.32 9.43 -0.60
C ARG A 58 3.69 10.11 -0.50
N GLY A 59 3.74 11.23 0.22
CA GLY A 59 4.94 12.05 0.38
C GLY A 59 5.04 13.24 -0.57
N ASP A 60 4.20 13.31 -1.61
CA ASP A 60 4.21 14.46 -2.53
C ASP A 60 3.75 15.74 -1.82
N LEU A 61 4.30 16.88 -2.27
CA LEU A 61 3.82 18.21 -1.91
C LEU A 61 2.74 18.62 -2.91
N VAL A 62 1.57 18.98 -2.39
CA VAL A 62 0.42 19.35 -3.19
C VAL A 62 -0.28 20.58 -2.64
N GLU A 63 -1.00 21.29 -3.50
CA GLU A 63 -1.79 22.47 -3.15
C GLU A 63 -3.29 22.20 -3.31
N ILE A 64 -4.09 22.72 -2.39
CA ILE A 64 -5.55 22.59 -2.42
C ILE A 64 -6.15 23.64 -3.35
N LEU A 65 -6.89 23.20 -4.37
CA LEU A 65 -7.58 24.07 -5.32
C LEU A 65 -8.96 24.51 -4.85
N ALA A 66 -9.65 23.66 -4.07
CA ALA A 66 -11.01 23.90 -3.60
C ALA A 66 -11.23 23.45 -2.15
N GLY A 67 -12.14 24.13 -1.44
CA GLY A 67 -12.50 23.82 -0.06
C GLY A 67 -11.99 24.85 0.96
N LYS A 68 -12.08 24.49 2.25
CA LYS A 68 -11.80 25.38 3.39
C LYS A 68 -10.38 25.93 3.40
N ASP A 69 -9.41 25.10 3.01
CA ASP A 69 -7.98 25.40 3.05
C ASP A 69 -7.39 25.68 1.65
N LYS A 70 -8.19 26.26 0.75
CA LYS A 70 -7.75 26.61 -0.61
C LYS A 70 -6.48 27.46 -0.62
N GLY A 71 -5.55 27.13 -1.51
CA GLY A 71 -4.26 27.79 -1.70
C GLY A 71 -3.18 27.37 -0.71
N LYS A 72 -3.50 26.55 0.30
CA LYS A 72 -2.50 25.99 1.21
C LYS A 72 -1.84 24.76 0.59
N GLN A 73 -0.54 24.64 0.86
CA GLN A 73 0.28 23.51 0.44
C GLN A 73 0.50 22.54 1.60
N GLY A 74 0.45 21.25 1.31
CA GLY A 74 0.62 20.20 2.31
C GLY A 74 1.20 18.93 1.72
N LYS A 75 1.76 18.08 2.59
CA LYS A 75 2.29 16.77 2.19
C LYS A 75 1.18 15.72 2.21
N VAL A 76 1.20 14.82 1.23
CA VAL A 76 0.27 13.70 1.15
C VAL A 76 0.66 12.62 2.17
N ILE A 77 -0.22 12.34 3.13
CA ILE A 77 -0.01 11.27 4.12
C ILE A 77 -0.52 9.93 3.60
N GLN A 78 -1.71 9.91 3.00
CA GLN A 78 -2.37 8.68 2.60
C GLN A 78 -3.18 8.87 1.32
N VAL A 79 -3.17 7.84 0.49
CA VAL A 79 -3.90 7.78 -0.78
C VAL A 79 -4.86 6.60 -0.77
N PHE A 80 -6.08 6.81 -1.27
CA PHE A 80 -7.14 5.82 -1.36
C PHE A 80 -7.65 5.73 -2.80
N ARG A 81 -7.08 4.78 -3.56
CA ARG A 81 -7.38 4.61 -4.99
C ARG A 81 -8.85 4.23 -5.26
N HIS A 82 -9.47 3.45 -4.39
CA HIS A 82 -10.87 3.02 -4.57
C HIS A 82 -11.90 4.16 -4.59
N ARG A 83 -11.54 5.34 -4.09
CA ARG A 83 -12.44 6.51 -4.02
C ARG A 83 -11.83 7.78 -4.57
N ASN A 84 -10.67 7.68 -5.22
CA ASN A 84 -9.86 8.80 -5.67
C ASN A 84 -9.62 9.85 -4.57
N TRP A 85 -9.36 9.37 -3.35
CA TRP A 85 -9.20 10.21 -2.17
C TRP A 85 -7.75 10.35 -1.75
N VAL A 86 -7.41 11.53 -1.25
CA VAL A 86 -6.09 11.88 -0.73
C VAL A 86 -6.25 12.59 0.61
N ILE A 87 -5.40 12.25 1.58
CA ILE A 87 -5.34 12.92 2.88
C ILE A 87 -4.02 13.71 2.97
N LEU A 88 -4.13 14.98 3.32
CA LEU A 88 -3.02 15.91 3.47
C LEU A 88 -2.71 16.17 4.94
N GLN A 89 -1.45 16.39 5.26
CA GLN A 89 -1.00 16.63 6.63
C GLN A 89 -1.53 17.96 7.18
N GLY A 90 -2.35 17.90 8.24
CA GLY A 90 -2.82 19.08 8.98
C GLY A 90 -3.78 20.01 8.21
N LEU A 91 -4.16 19.65 6.98
CA LEU A 91 -5.07 20.43 6.14
C LEU A 91 -6.42 19.74 5.97
N ASN A 92 -7.45 20.51 5.66
CA ASN A 92 -8.83 20.07 5.54
C ASN A 92 -9.29 19.29 6.79
N THR A 93 -9.02 19.87 7.96
CA THR A 93 -9.27 19.23 9.24
C THR A 93 -10.64 19.58 9.81
N HIS A 94 -11.23 18.59 10.49
CA HIS A 94 -12.38 18.77 11.38
C HIS A 94 -11.99 18.29 12.78
N PHE A 95 -12.58 18.89 13.80
CA PHE A 95 -12.28 18.49 15.17
C PHE A 95 -13.20 17.37 15.63
N ARG A 96 -12.64 16.42 16.38
CA ARG A 96 -13.40 15.33 17.03
C ARG A 96 -12.80 14.98 18.39
N PHE A 97 -13.64 14.44 19.27
CA PHE A 97 -13.19 13.91 20.56
C PHE A 97 -12.70 12.47 20.41
N VAL A 98 -11.57 12.16 21.04
CA VAL A 98 -10.96 10.83 21.05
C VAL A 98 -10.81 10.34 22.50
N GLY A 99 -10.96 9.03 22.73
CA GLY A 99 -10.78 8.44 24.06
C GLY A 99 -11.89 8.73 25.06
N LYS A 100 -13.12 8.99 24.59
CA LYS A 100 -14.28 9.24 25.47
C LYS A 100 -14.58 8.00 26.33
N SER A 101 -14.71 8.21 27.65
CA SER A 101 -15.08 7.18 28.63
C SER A 101 -16.12 7.73 29.63
N PRO A 102 -16.81 6.89 30.40
CA PRO A 102 -17.66 7.37 31.49
C PRO A 102 -16.82 8.21 32.48
N GLY A 103 -17.18 9.48 32.67
CA GLY A 103 -16.43 10.44 33.50
C GLY A 103 -15.38 11.29 32.78
N TYR A 104 -15.01 10.96 31.53
CA TYR A 104 -14.08 11.74 30.72
C TYR A 104 -14.64 12.07 29.34
N ARG A 105 -14.77 13.37 29.03
CA ARG A 105 -15.36 13.85 27.77
C ARG A 105 -14.54 13.48 26.53
N GLY A 106 -13.26 13.12 26.70
CA GLY A 106 -12.31 12.84 25.61
C GLY A 106 -11.40 14.03 25.31
N THR A 107 -10.30 13.78 24.60
CA THR A 107 -9.38 14.83 24.11
C THR A 107 -9.90 15.39 22.80
N TYR A 108 -9.92 16.72 22.67
CA TYR A 108 -10.27 17.40 21.42
C TYR A 108 -9.08 17.38 20.46
N ILE A 109 -9.23 16.74 19.31
CA ILE A 109 -8.15 16.54 18.34
C ILE A 109 -8.63 16.93 16.93
N ALA A 110 -7.77 17.59 16.16
CA ALA A 110 -7.97 17.83 14.74
C ALA A 110 -7.73 16.55 13.95
N SER A 111 -8.72 16.13 13.15
CA SER A 111 -8.66 14.95 12.29
C SER A 111 -8.74 15.39 10.84
N GLU A 112 -7.81 14.91 10.01
CA GLU A 112 -7.80 15.23 8.58
C GLU A 112 -8.98 14.55 7.87
N ALA A 113 -9.57 15.26 6.91
CA ALA A 113 -10.62 14.73 6.04
C ALA A 113 -10.08 14.49 4.62
N PRO A 114 -10.53 13.42 3.93
CA PRO A 114 -10.10 13.15 2.57
C PRO A 114 -10.60 14.22 1.60
N LEU A 115 -9.74 14.55 0.64
CA LEU A 115 -10.04 15.38 -0.53
C LEU A 115 -10.06 14.51 -1.79
N LEU A 116 -10.79 14.94 -2.81
CA LEU A 116 -10.75 14.27 -4.12
C LEU A 116 -9.46 14.66 -4.86
N LEU A 117 -8.99 13.76 -5.73
CA LEU A 117 -7.79 14.02 -6.55
C LEU A 117 -7.92 15.31 -7.39
N ARG A 118 -9.14 15.66 -7.84
CA ARG A 118 -9.41 16.85 -8.67
C ARG A 118 -9.29 18.17 -7.92
N ASP A 119 -9.46 18.14 -6.60
CA ASP A 119 -9.43 19.34 -5.75
C ASP A 119 -8.00 19.68 -5.33
N ILE A 120 -7.00 18.98 -5.87
CA ILE A 120 -5.60 19.08 -5.49
C ILE A 120 -4.75 19.15 -6.77
N ALA A 121 -3.68 19.95 -6.73
CA ALA A 121 -2.65 19.99 -7.76
C ALA A 121 -1.27 19.67 -7.19
N LEU A 122 -0.40 19.02 -7.98
CA LEU A 122 1.00 18.85 -7.63
C LEU A 122 1.72 20.19 -7.69
N VAL A 123 2.61 20.43 -6.73
CA VAL A 123 3.44 21.63 -6.68
C VAL A 123 4.73 21.35 -7.43
N ASP A 124 5.09 22.24 -8.36
CA ASP A 124 6.37 22.15 -9.05
C ASP A 124 7.52 22.52 -8.09
N PRO A 125 8.56 21.68 -7.95
CA PRO A 125 9.69 21.97 -7.09
C PRO A 125 10.48 23.23 -7.48
N SER A 126 10.36 23.71 -8.72
CA SER A 126 11.12 24.87 -9.23
C SER A 126 10.60 26.19 -8.71
N ASP A 127 9.29 26.40 -8.81
CA ASP A 127 8.66 27.70 -8.55
C ASP A 127 7.61 27.64 -7.43
N ARG A 128 7.40 26.45 -6.84
CA ARG A 128 6.49 26.19 -5.72
C ARG A 128 5.05 26.61 -5.98
N LYS A 129 4.62 26.59 -7.24
CA LYS A 129 3.25 26.89 -7.64
C LYS A 129 2.54 25.61 -8.11
N PRO A 130 1.18 25.58 -8.09
CA PRO A 130 0.42 24.42 -8.51
C PRO A 130 0.52 24.23 -10.02
N THR A 131 0.67 22.98 -10.47
CA THR A 131 0.79 22.63 -11.88
C THR A 131 0.00 21.39 -12.25
N GLN A 132 -0.43 21.34 -13.51
CA GLN A 132 -0.88 20.10 -14.13
C GLN A 132 0.33 19.25 -14.52
N VAL A 133 0.16 17.94 -14.47
CA VAL A 133 1.22 16.97 -14.65
C VAL A 133 0.83 15.98 -15.72
N GLU A 134 1.77 15.71 -16.63
CA GLU A 134 1.67 14.70 -17.66
C GLU A 134 2.69 13.60 -17.41
N TRP A 135 2.38 12.38 -17.83
CA TRP A 135 3.33 11.27 -17.84
C TRP A 135 4.10 11.28 -19.16
N LYS A 136 5.43 11.26 -19.08
CA LYS A 136 6.33 11.15 -20.24
C LYS A 136 7.39 10.10 -19.98
N TYR A 137 8.00 9.59 -21.04
CA TYR A 137 9.15 8.68 -20.96
C TYR A 137 10.44 9.47 -21.14
N THR A 138 11.45 9.16 -20.33
CA THR A 138 12.82 9.64 -20.55
C THR A 138 13.48 8.88 -21.70
N GLU A 139 14.63 9.36 -22.16
CA GLU A 139 15.45 8.68 -23.17
C GLU A 139 15.93 7.30 -22.70
N GLU A 140 16.08 7.11 -21.38
CA GLU A 140 16.42 5.84 -20.73
C GLU A 140 15.22 4.86 -20.64
N GLY A 141 14.02 5.31 -21.04
CA GLY A 141 12.79 4.52 -20.98
C GLY A 141 12.05 4.59 -19.63
N GLU A 142 12.50 5.42 -18.69
CA GLU A 142 11.82 5.58 -17.41
C GLU A 142 10.58 6.46 -17.51
N ARG A 143 9.46 6.00 -16.96
CA ARG A 143 8.21 6.76 -16.92
C ARG A 143 8.24 7.78 -15.79
N VAL A 144 8.30 9.06 -16.15
CA VAL A 144 8.41 10.20 -15.23
C VAL A 144 7.22 11.14 -15.32
N ARG A 145 6.98 11.87 -14.24
CA ARG A 145 5.98 12.94 -14.16
C ARG A 145 6.61 14.24 -14.60
N VAL A 146 5.99 14.96 -15.52
CA VAL A 146 6.50 16.24 -16.04
C VAL A 146 5.47 17.34 -15.80
N SER A 147 5.92 18.47 -15.27
CA SER A 147 5.08 19.66 -15.14
C SER A 147 4.78 20.25 -16.51
N VAL A 148 3.50 20.47 -16.82
CA VAL A 148 3.08 21.07 -18.10
C VAL A 148 3.58 22.52 -18.23
N ARG A 149 3.69 23.23 -17.10
CA ARG A 149 4.00 24.65 -17.10
C ARG A 149 5.50 24.95 -17.30
N THR A 150 6.37 24.22 -16.60
CA THR A 150 7.83 24.45 -16.65
C THR A 150 8.57 23.40 -17.45
N GLY A 151 7.91 22.30 -17.83
CA GLY A 151 8.55 21.16 -18.48
C GLY A 151 9.46 20.36 -17.55
N ARG A 152 9.53 20.67 -16.25
CA ARG A 152 10.45 19.99 -15.32
C ARG A 152 9.89 18.66 -14.85
N ILE A 153 10.80 17.71 -14.66
CA ILE A 153 10.49 16.41 -14.06
C ILE A 153 10.21 16.58 -12.56
N ILE A 154 9.08 16.03 -12.12
CA ILE A 154 8.68 15.95 -10.70
C ILE A 154 9.02 14.53 -10.21
N PRO A 155 10.13 14.35 -9.48
CA PRO A 155 10.56 13.03 -9.01
C PRO A 155 9.53 12.42 -8.07
N LYS A 156 9.47 11.09 -8.00
CA LYS A 156 8.69 10.39 -6.96
C LYS A 156 9.39 10.56 -5.60
N PRO A 157 8.66 10.92 -4.54
CA PRO A 157 9.24 11.07 -3.21
C PRO A 157 9.70 9.70 -2.70
N VAL A 158 10.77 9.68 -1.92
CA VAL A 158 11.24 8.46 -1.25
C VAL A 158 10.15 8.01 -0.28
N MET A 159 9.50 6.89 -0.59
CA MET A 159 8.48 6.30 0.26
C MET A 159 9.11 5.32 1.24
N GLU A 160 8.77 5.49 2.52
CA GLU A 160 9.03 4.47 3.52
C GLU A 160 8.30 3.17 3.16
N ARG A 161 8.99 2.05 3.31
CA ARG A 161 8.43 0.72 3.10
C ARG A 161 7.23 0.51 4.04
N ARG A 162 6.22 -0.20 3.56
CA ARG A 162 5.01 -0.49 4.35
C ARG A 162 5.31 -1.28 5.64
N ASP A 163 6.37 -2.07 5.61
CA ASP A 163 6.79 -2.94 6.71
C ASP A 163 7.55 -2.18 7.79
N GLY A 164 7.90 -0.91 7.56
CA GLY A 164 8.63 -0.05 8.50
C GLY A 164 10.12 -0.33 8.61
N ILE A 165 10.63 -1.33 7.88
CA ILE A 165 12.05 -1.69 7.87
C ILE A 165 12.83 -0.70 7.00
N VAL A 166 13.88 -0.12 7.56
CA VAL A 166 14.87 0.70 6.86
C VAL A 166 16.08 -0.18 6.56
N PRO A 167 16.32 -0.57 5.29
CA PRO A 167 17.37 -1.54 4.95
C PRO A 167 18.76 -1.13 5.41
N GLN A 168 19.08 0.17 5.38
CA GLN A 168 20.38 0.70 5.80
C GLN A 168 20.65 0.54 7.31
N GLN A 169 19.61 0.34 8.11
CA GLN A 169 19.70 0.16 9.56
C GLN A 169 19.48 -1.29 9.99
N TRP A 170 19.34 -2.20 9.02
CA TRP A 170 19.10 -3.61 9.29
C TRP A 170 20.32 -4.25 9.95
N LYS A 171 20.05 -5.12 10.93
CA LYS A 171 21.06 -5.95 11.62
C LYS A 171 20.53 -7.36 11.68
N ASP A 172 21.34 -8.31 11.23
CA ASP A 172 20.93 -9.71 11.16
C ASP A 172 20.73 -10.28 12.57
N GLY A 173 19.58 -10.91 12.78
CA GLY A 173 19.25 -11.64 13.99
C GLY A 173 19.78 -13.07 13.98
N PRO A 174 19.58 -13.83 15.06
CA PRO A 174 20.08 -15.21 15.19
C PRO A 174 19.41 -16.22 14.24
N LYS A 175 18.33 -15.83 13.55
CA LYS A 175 17.59 -16.67 12.60
C LYS A 175 17.57 -16.09 11.19
N ASP A 176 18.33 -15.03 10.95
CA ASP A 176 18.43 -14.38 9.65
C ASP A 176 19.69 -14.91 8.94
N THR A 177 19.53 -15.35 7.70
CA THR A 177 20.63 -15.87 6.88
C THR A 177 21.47 -14.71 6.34
N SER A 178 22.79 -14.90 6.28
CA SER A 178 23.68 -13.89 5.71
C SER A 178 23.42 -13.68 4.21
N PRO A 179 23.68 -12.49 3.66
CA PRO A 179 23.53 -12.25 2.22
C PRO A 179 24.44 -13.12 1.35
N GLU A 180 25.61 -13.49 1.87
CA GLU A 180 26.58 -14.33 1.16
C GLU A 180 26.05 -15.74 0.97
N ASP A 181 25.58 -16.38 2.06
CA ASP A 181 25.02 -17.73 2.02
C ASP A 181 23.73 -17.77 1.17
N ALA A 182 22.93 -16.70 1.21
CA ALA A 182 21.67 -16.63 0.46
C ALA A 182 21.85 -16.43 -1.06
N LEU A 183 22.95 -15.80 -1.47
CA LEU A 183 23.26 -15.54 -2.89
C LEU A 183 24.18 -16.61 -3.51
N GLU A 184 24.69 -17.53 -2.69
CA GLU A 184 25.50 -18.63 -3.15
C GLU A 184 24.75 -19.48 -4.20
N LYS A 185 25.34 -19.61 -5.38
CA LYS A 185 24.76 -20.39 -6.49
C LYS A 185 25.07 -21.88 -6.30
N THR A 186 24.23 -22.53 -5.51
CA THR A 186 24.35 -23.97 -5.19
C THR A 186 23.62 -24.89 -6.16
N TYR A 187 22.65 -24.36 -6.92
CA TYR A 187 21.85 -25.16 -7.84
C TYR A 187 22.63 -25.54 -9.10
N VAL A 188 22.69 -26.85 -9.38
CA VAL A 188 23.22 -27.42 -10.62
C VAL A 188 22.05 -28.01 -11.41
N PRO A 189 21.77 -27.53 -12.64
CA PRO A 189 20.73 -28.09 -13.47
C PRO A 189 20.98 -29.57 -13.77
N SER A 190 20.04 -30.44 -13.40
CA SER A 190 20.11 -31.88 -13.63
C SER A 190 18.80 -32.39 -14.26
N LEU A 191 18.83 -33.59 -14.83
CA LEU A 191 17.63 -34.28 -15.33
C LEU A 191 16.95 -35.14 -14.24
N LYS A 192 17.48 -35.13 -13.02
CA LYS A 192 16.94 -35.87 -11.88
C LYS A 192 15.88 -35.04 -11.17
N THR A 193 14.91 -35.71 -10.56
CA THR A 193 13.99 -35.05 -9.63
C THR A 193 14.68 -34.75 -8.30
N LEU A 194 14.14 -33.82 -7.52
CA LEU A 194 14.68 -33.49 -6.20
C LEU A 194 14.64 -34.70 -5.27
N GLU A 195 13.58 -35.52 -5.36
CA GLU A 195 13.44 -36.74 -4.58
C GLU A 195 14.54 -37.76 -4.90
N GLU A 196 14.82 -37.98 -6.19
CA GLU A 196 15.89 -38.87 -6.63
C GLU A 196 17.27 -38.37 -6.18
N GLU A 197 17.56 -37.08 -6.36
CA GLU A 197 18.84 -36.49 -5.94
C GLU A 197 19.04 -36.55 -4.42
N VAL A 198 17.98 -36.31 -3.64
CA VAL A 198 18.02 -36.43 -2.17
C VAL A 198 18.18 -37.88 -1.73
N MET A 199 17.48 -38.83 -2.39
CA MET A 199 17.66 -40.25 -2.10
C MET A 199 19.10 -40.70 -2.37
N GLU A 200 19.67 -40.30 -3.51
CA GLU A 200 21.07 -40.59 -3.83
C GLU A 200 22.03 -39.94 -2.83
N LYS A 201 21.80 -38.67 -2.44
CA LYS A 201 22.67 -37.94 -1.51
C LYS A 201 22.63 -38.49 -0.07
N LEU A 202 21.48 -39.05 0.33
CA LEU A 202 21.30 -39.67 1.64
C LEU A 202 21.58 -41.19 1.62
N ASP A 203 22.06 -41.73 0.50
CA ASP A 203 22.31 -43.16 0.28
C ASP A 203 21.08 -44.05 0.58
N ILE A 204 19.88 -43.54 0.27
CA ILE A 204 18.61 -44.26 0.46
C ILE A 204 18.33 -45.12 -0.78
N HIS A 205 18.22 -46.44 -0.58
CA HIS A 205 17.90 -47.39 -1.64
C HIS A 205 16.49 -47.97 -1.50
N GLU A 206 15.63 -47.76 -2.49
CA GLU A 206 14.28 -48.33 -2.55
C GLU A 206 14.21 -49.42 -3.64
N PRO A 207 14.30 -50.71 -3.27
CA PRO A 207 14.31 -51.81 -4.24
C PRO A 207 12.91 -52.13 -4.79
N ARG A 208 11.83 -51.67 -4.15
CA ARG A 208 10.46 -51.95 -4.60
C ARG A 208 10.09 -51.04 -5.76
N ARG A 209 9.34 -51.58 -6.73
CA ARG A 209 8.76 -50.81 -7.83
C ARG A 209 7.30 -50.49 -7.55
N HIS A 210 6.86 -49.27 -7.91
CA HIS A 210 5.45 -48.90 -7.80
C HIS A 210 4.59 -49.84 -8.65
N ARG A 211 3.43 -50.24 -8.13
CA ARG A 211 2.44 -51.02 -8.89
C ARG A 211 1.64 -50.09 -9.79
N THR A 212 1.17 -50.60 -10.92
CA THR A 212 0.29 -49.85 -11.83
C THR A 212 -1.01 -49.49 -11.12
N SER A 213 -1.45 -48.24 -11.25
CA SER A 213 -2.71 -47.73 -10.69
C SER A 213 -3.55 -47.07 -11.79
N TYR A 214 -4.87 -47.16 -11.67
CA TYR A 214 -5.80 -46.50 -12.58
C TYR A 214 -6.11 -45.09 -12.08
N TRP A 215 -6.12 -44.12 -12.98
CA TRP A 215 -6.55 -42.74 -12.72
C TRP A 215 -7.76 -42.45 -13.61
N TYR A 216 -8.93 -42.25 -13.01
CA TYR A 216 -10.20 -41.94 -13.66
C TYR A 216 -10.93 -40.83 -12.92
#